data_AF-A0A3B0W511-F1
#
_entry.id   AF-A0A3B0W511-F1
#
_cell.length_a   1.000
_cell.length_b   1.000
_cell.length_c   1.000
_cell.angle_alpha   90.00
_cell.angle_beta   90.00
_cell.angle_gamma   90.00
#
_symmetry.space_group_name_H-M   'P 1'
#
loop_
_entity.id
_entity.type
_entity.pdbx_description
1 polymer ?
#
loop_
_entity_poly.entity_id
_entity_poly.type
_entity_poly.pdbx_seq_one_letter_code
_entity_poly.pdbx_strand_id
1 'polypeptide(L)'
;MSNTLKFETLQLHAGYENVEESTRSRAVPIYQTSSYTFKNAEHGANLFALKEFGNIYTRIMNPTTDVFEQRVAALEGGVAALAVGSGQAAQFIALNNILSAGDNFVSTSFLYGGTYNQFKVAFKRLGIDVRFAKSDKVEEFSNLIDENTKAIYLETIGNPGFNVPDFDAIAALAKTHDIPLIVDNTFGAAGYLFRPIEHGAAVVVASATKWIGGHGTTIGGVIIDSGNYNWGNGKFPEFSEPS
;
A
#
# COMPACT_ATOMS: atom_id res chain seq x y z
N MET A 1 13.65 -17.53 21.97
CA MET A 1 12.81 -17.91 20.81
C MET A 1 11.94 -16.70 20.51
N SER A 2 12.12 -16.01 19.38
CA SER A 2 11.10 -15.02 18.98
C SER A 2 9.88 -15.82 18.56
N ASN A 3 8.84 -15.82 19.38
CA ASN A 3 7.58 -16.46 19.01
C ASN A 3 6.93 -15.60 17.92
N THR A 4 7.15 -15.95 16.66
CA THR A 4 6.38 -15.39 15.55
C THR A 4 4.91 -15.75 15.78
N LEU A 5 4.07 -14.73 16.01
CA LEU A 5 2.65 -14.92 16.24
C LEU A 5 1.96 -15.39 14.95
N LYS A 6 0.89 -16.18 15.10
CA LYS A 6 0.07 -16.64 13.96
C LYS A 6 -0.94 -15.58 13.54
N PHE A 7 -1.45 -15.70 12.32
CA PHE A 7 -2.45 -14.78 11.74
C PHE A 7 -3.63 -14.54 12.68
N GLU A 8 -4.20 -15.60 13.27
CA GLU A 8 -5.39 -15.51 14.12
C GLU A 8 -5.13 -14.72 15.41
N THR A 9 -3.88 -14.71 15.88
CA THR A 9 -3.46 -13.90 17.04
C THR A 9 -3.20 -12.46 16.60
N LEU A 10 -2.50 -12.27 15.48
CA LEU A 10 -2.18 -10.95 14.93
C LEU A 10 -3.45 -10.13 14.63
N GLN A 11 -4.46 -10.74 14.00
CA GLN A 11 -5.68 -10.02 13.63
C GLN A 11 -6.47 -9.48 14.84
N LEU A 12 -6.21 -10.00 16.04
CA LEU A 12 -6.84 -9.55 17.28
C LEU A 12 -5.97 -8.58 18.10
N HIS A 13 -4.65 -8.64 17.93
CA HIS A 13 -3.71 -8.02 18.88
C HIS A 13 -2.68 -7.08 18.27
N ALA A 14 -2.26 -7.32 17.02
CA ALA A 14 -1.22 -6.51 16.39
C ALA A 14 -1.62 -5.03 16.36
N GLY A 15 -0.66 -4.17 16.70
CA GLY A 15 -0.83 -2.72 16.73
C GLY A 15 -1.58 -2.17 17.96
N TYR A 16 -2.00 -3.03 18.90
CA TYR A 16 -2.63 -2.61 20.16
C TYR A 16 -2.20 -3.48 21.35
N GLU A 17 -0.89 -3.60 21.53
CA GLU A 17 -0.27 -4.32 22.65
C GLU A 17 -0.05 -3.40 23.86
N ASN A 18 0.42 -2.18 23.60
CA ASN A 18 0.69 -1.17 24.61
C ASN A 18 -0.57 -0.34 24.88
N VAL A 19 -1.39 -0.80 25.82
CA VAL A 19 -2.58 -0.07 26.25
C VAL A 19 -2.20 1.27 26.88
N GLU A 20 -2.94 2.31 26.55
CA GLU A 20 -2.75 3.64 27.15
C GLU A 20 -2.84 3.54 28.68
N GLU A 21 -1.80 4.02 29.38
CA GLU A 21 -1.71 3.88 30.84
C GLU A 21 -2.83 4.61 31.60
N SER A 22 -3.34 5.70 31.03
CA SER A 22 -4.34 6.56 31.66
C SER A 22 -5.65 5.82 31.98
N THR A 23 -6.05 4.88 31.12
CA THR A 23 -7.33 4.15 31.22
C THR A 23 -7.19 2.64 31.18
N ARG A 24 -6.08 2.14 30.62
CA ARG A 24 -5.84 0.71 30.35
C ARG A 24 -6.99 0.04 29.59
N SER A 25 -7.66 0.77 28.71
CA SER A 25 -8.78 0.25 27.92
C SER A 25 -8.34 -0.97 27.08
N ARG A 26 -9.12 -2.05 27.13
CA ARG A 26 -8.85 -3.24 26.32
C ARG A 26 -9.33 -3.10 24.87
N ALA A 27 -10.41 -2.35 24.66
CA ALA A 27 -10.85 -1.97 23.33
C ALA A 27 -10.08 -0.73 22.87
N VAL A 28 -9.78 -0.66 21.57
CA VAL A 28 -9.13 0.50 20.95
C VAL A 28 -10.06 1.72 21.09
N PRO A 29 -9.63 2.82 21.73
CA PRO A 29 -10.42 4.04 21.80
C PRO A 29 -10.60 4.67 20.40
N ILE A 30 -11.72 5.37 20.21
CA ILE A 30 -12.01 6.13 18.99
C ILE A 30 -11.58 7.58 19.19
N TYR A 31 -10.47 7.96 18.55
CA TYR A 31 -9.93 9.32 18.56
C TYR A 31 -10.59 10.16 17.46
N GLN A 32 -11.85 10.54 17.68
CA GLN A 32 -12.61 11.39 16.76
C GLN A 32 -12.27 12.88 16.96
N THR A 33 -11.02 13.24 16.64
CA THR A 33 -10.49 14.61 16.72
C THR A 33 -9.84 15.00 15.41
N SER A 34 -9.73 16.31 15.14
CA SER A 34 -9.00 16.83 13.98
C SER A 34 -7.51 17.02 14.27
N SER A 35 -7.16 17.39 15.51
CA SER A 35 -5.85 17.94 15.89
C SER A 35 -5.47 17.53 17.31
N TYR A 36 -4.18 17.60 17.61
CA TYR A 36 -3.61 17.27 18.93
C TYR A 36 -2.86 18.47 19.50
N THR A 37 -2.94 18.66 20.82
CA THR A 37 -2.22 19.72 21.51
C THR A 37 -0.75 19.35 21.69
N PHE A 38 0.13 20.36 21.77
CA PHE A 38 1.55 20.14 22.07
C PHE A 38 1.83 20.29 23.56
N LYS A 39 2.81 19.53 24.06
CA LYS A 39 3.31 19.66 25.43
C LYS A 39 3.88 21.06 25.69
N ASN A 40 4.60 21.62 24.71
CA ASN A 40 5.16 22.96 24.68
C ASN A 40 5.55 23.34 23.22
N ALA A 41 6.09 24.53 23.00
CA ALA A 41 6.46 25.01 21.66
C ALA A 41 7.60 24.19 21.02
N GLU A 42 8.57 23.73 21.80
CA GLU A 42 9.69 22.91 21.32
C GLU A 42 9.23 21.54 20.82
N HIS A 43 8.32 20.89 21.56
CA HIS A 43 7.67 19.64 21.13
C HIS A 43 6.96 19.82 19.78
N GLY A 44 6.21 20.92 19.60
CA GLY A 44 5.59 21.23 18.31
C GLY A 44 6.61 21.35 17.17
N ALA A 45 7.70 22.07 17.39
CA ALA A 45 8.77 22.22 16.39
C ALA A 45 9.44 20.87 16.04
N ASN A 46 9.66 20.00 17.03
CA ASN A 46 10.26 18.69 16.82
C ASN A 46 9.37 17.75 15.99
N LEU A 47 8.05 17.77 16.21
CA LEU A 47 7.10 16.97 15.43
C LEU A 47 7.10 17.39 13.95
N PHE A 48 7.04 18.69 13.65
CA PHE A 48 7.06 19.17 12.25
C PHE A 48 8.41 18.96 11.55
N ALA A 49 9.51 18.94 12.31
CA ALA A 49 10.84 18.66 11.79
C ALA A 49 11.16 17.15 11.69
N LEU A 50 10.18 16.28 12.01
CA LEU A 50 10.35 14.83 12.07
C LEU A 50 11.47 14.36 13.02
N LYS A 51 11.78 15.17 14.04
CA LYS A 51 12.77 14.86 15.09
C LYS A 51 12.16 14.04 16.22
N GLU A 52 10.86 14.15 16.41
CA GLU A 52 10.07 13.36 17.34
C GLU A 52 8.86 12.80 16.58
N PHE A 53 8.52 11.53 16.81
CA PHE A 53 7.31 10.93 16.27
C PHE A 53 6.13 11.26 17.18
N GLY A 54 5.01 11.64 16.59
CA GLY A 54 3.79 11.94 17.35
C GLY A 54 2.70 12.53 16.48
N ASN A 55 1.55 12.75 17.10
CA ASN A 55 0.36 13.22 16.41
C ASN A 55 0.33 14.74 16.29
N ILE A 56 -0.01 15.24 15.09
CA ILE A 56 -0.21 16.67 14.82
C ILE A 56 -1.65 16.90 14.35
N TYR A 57 -2.00 16.31 13.19
CA TYR A 57 -3.32 16.36 12.58
C TYR A 57 -3.75 14.98 12.12
N THR A 58 -5.04 14.66 12.30
CA THR A 58 -5.64 13.38 11.89
C THR A 58 -5.50 13.08 10.39
N ARG A 59 -5.32 14.11 9.54
CA ARG A 59 -5.06 13.94 8.11
C ARG A 59 -3.77 13.18 7.80
N ILE A 60 -2.79 13.19 8.69
CA ILE A 60 -1.48 12.53 8.49
C ILE A 60 -1.23 11.40 9.49
N MET A 61 -1.81 11.46 10.70
CA MET A 61 -1.69 10.39 11.70
C MET A 61 -2.83 10.49 12.72
N ASN A 62 -3.43 9.37 13.08
CA ASN A 62 -4.46 9.27 14.11
C ASN A 62 -4.29 7.93 14.87
N PRO A 63 -4.28 7.91 16.21
CA PRO A 63 -4.04 6.68 16.97
C PRO A 63 -5.02 5.54 16.69
N THR A 64 -6.29 5.82 16.38
CA THR A 64 -7.25 4.77 16.01
C THR A 64 -6.91 4.17 14.65
N THR A 65 -6.52 5.01 13.68
CA THR A 65 -6.12 4.57 12.34
C THR A 65 -4.78 3.84 12.35
N ASP A 66 -3.83 4.31 13.16
CA ASP A 66 -2.50 3.72 13.31
C ASP A 66 -2.56 2.25 13.78
N VAL A 67 -3.47 1.92 14.71
CA VAL A 67 -3.72 0.53 15.11
C VAL A 67 -4.15 -0.34 13.92
N PHE A 68 -5.01 0.18 13.03
CA PHE A 68 -5.44 -0.53 11.83
C PHE A 68 -4.28 -0.70 10.84
N GLU A 69 -3.48 0.35 10.62
CA GLU A 69 -2.31 0.32 9.76
C GLU A 69 -1.29 -0.72 10.22
N GLN A 70 -0.85 -0.65 11.48
CA GLN A 70 0.10 -1.60 12.05
C GLN A 70 -0.42 -3.04 11.99
N ARG A 71 -1.71 -3.24 12.24
CA ARG A 71 -2.33 -4.57 12.17
C ARG A 71 -2.29 -5.14 10.77
N VAL A 72 -2.73 -4.39 9.76
CA VAL A 72 -2.74 -4.88 8.37
C VAL A 72 -1.31 -5.11 7.87
N ALA A 73 -0.36 -4.24 8.23
CA ALA A 73 1.06 -4.45 7.91
C ALA A 73 1.55 -5.80 8.48
N ALA A 74 1.26 -6.07 9.76
CA ALA A 74 1.65 -7.33 10.39
C ALA A 74 0.98 -8.57 9.75
N LEU A 75 -0.27 -8.45 9.29
CA LEU A 75 -1.00 -9.55 8.64
C LEU A 75 -0.46 -9.86 7.23
N GLU A 76 -0.14 -8.83 6.45
CA GLU A 76 0.44 -8.95 5.10
C GLU A 76 1.94 -9.28 5.11
N GLY A 77 2.61 -9.14 6.27
CA GLY A 77 4.05 -9.32 6.39
C GLY A 77 4.88 -8.12 5.92
N GLY A 78 4.28 -6.93 5.91
CA GLY A 78 4.95 -5.66 5.60
C GLY A 78 5.56 -4.98 6.83
N VAL A 79 6.27 -3.88 6.60
CA VAL A 79 6.93 -3.08 7.65
C VAL A 79 6.09 -1.89 8.11
N ALA A 80 5.20 -1.40 7.27
CA ALA A 80 4.31 -0.27 7.56
C ALA A 80 3.07 -0.32 6.64
N ALA A 81 2.00 0.35 7.05
CA ALA A 81 0.85 0.58 6.19
C ALA A 81 0.32 2.00 6.33
N LEU A 82 -0.48 2.43 5.37
CA LEU A 82 -1.16 3.72 5.33
C LEU A 82 -2.63 3.52 4.93
N ALA A 83 -3.55 3.91 5.80
CA ALA A 83 -4.97 3.83 5.57
C ALA A 83 -5.46 5.08 4.82
N VAL A 84 -6.36 4.88 3.88
CA VAL A 84 -6.86 5.94 2.99
C VAL A 84 -8.36 5.79 2.76
N GLY A 85 -8.97 6.83 2.20
CA GLY A 85 -10.42 6.95 2.09
C GLY A 85 -11.12 5.92 1.19
N SER A 86 -10.39 5.17 0.34
CA SER A 86 -10.95 4.07 -0.49
C SER A 86 -9.83 3.23 -1.13
N GLY A 87 -10.15 2.03 -1.63
CA GLY A 87 -9.21 1.24 -2.43
C GLY A 87 -8.71 1.96 -3.69
N GLN A 88 -9.57 2.74 -4.35
CA GLN A 88 -9.17 3.57 -5.49
C GLN A 88 -8.17 4.68 -5.11
N ALA A 89 -8.30 5.23 -3.90
CA ALA A 89 -7.32 6.17 -3.36
C ALA A 89 -6.00 5.47 -3.01
N ALA A 90 -6.04 4.21 -2.54
CA ALA A 90 -4.83 3.45 -2.20
C ALA A 90 -3.93 3.24 -3.42
N GLN A 91 -4.48 2.68 -4.50
CA GLN A 91 -3.73 2.49 -5.74
C GLN A 91 -3.29 3.83 -6.36
N PHE A 92 -4.12 4.87 -6.29
CA PHE A 92 -3.77 6.17 -6.84
C PHE A 92 -2.60 6.80 -6.08
N ILE A 93 -2.66 6.84 -4.75
CA ILE A 93 -1.61 7.40 -3.91
C ILE A 93 -0.33 6.58 -4.07
N ALA A 94 -0.40 5.25 -4.04
CA ALA A 94 0.78 4.40 -4.19
C ALA A 94 1.53 4.65 -5.52
N LEU A 95 0.80 4.76 -6.63
CA LEU A 95 1.37 5.00 -7.95
C LEU A 95 1.79 6.47 -8.14
N ASN A 96 0.93 7.43 -7.84
CA ASN A 96 1.20 8.86 -8.04
C ASN A 96 2.33 9.39 -7.14
N ASN A 97 2.66 8.69 -6.06
CA ASN A 97 3.78 9.04 -5.19
C ASN A 97 5.15 8.71 -5.82
N ILE A 98 5.19 7.94 -6.91
CA ILE A 98 6.43 7.49 -7.58
C ILE A 98 6.43 7.77 -9.10
N LEU A 99 5.40 8.47 -9.59
CA LEU A 99 5.19 8.75 -11.02
C LEU A 99 5.06 10.25 -11.26
N SER A 100 5.76 10.73 -12.28
CA SER A 100 5.71 12.08 -12.82
C SER A 100 5.18 12.09 -14.26
N ALA A 101 4.80 13.26 -14.77
CA ALA A 101 4.40 13.40 -16.16
C ALA A 101 5.54 12.98 -17.11
N GLY A 102 5.25 12.10 -18.07
CA GLY A 102 6.23 11.47 -18.95
C GLY A 102 6.62 10.03 -18.54
N ASP A 103 6.37 9.65 -17.29
CA ASP A 103 6.57 8.28 -16.83
C ASP A 103 5.48 7.34 -17.35
N ASN A 104 5.80 6.04 -17.30
CA ASN A 104 4.82 4.99 -17.54
C ASN A 104 4.91 3.85 -16.51
N PHE A 105 3.86 3.03 -16.45
CA PHE A 105 3.92 1.74 -15.76
C PHE A 105 3.20 0.66 -16.56
N VAL A 106 3.60 -0.59 -16.34
CA VAL A 106 3.04 -1.74 -17.03
C VAL A 106 2.02 -2.42 -16.11
N SER A 107 0.82 -2.67 -16.60
CA SER A 107 -0.26 -3.30 -15.83
C SER A 107 -0.79 -4.53 -16.54
N THR A 108 -1.25 -5.53 -15.78
CA THR A 108 -2.18 -6.53 -16.33
C THR A 108 -3.41 -5.84 -16.93
N SER A 109 -4.03 -6.46 -17.94
CA SER A 109 -5.31 -6.03 -18.50
C SER A 109 -6.52 -6.60 -17.75
N PHE A 110 -6.31 -7.58 -16.86
CA PHE A 110 -7.36 -8.23 -16.07
C PHE A 110 -7.63 -7.47 -14.77
N LEU A 111 -8.15 -6.25 -14.91
CA LEU A 111 -8.35 -5.31 -13.80
C LEU A 111 -9.81 -5.17 -13.42
N TYR A 112 -10.05 -4.81 -12.15
CA TYR A 112 -11.32 -4.21 -11.75
C TYR A 112 -11.66 -3.02 -12.66
N GLY A 113 -12.92 -2.94 -13.12
CA GLY A 113 -13.33 -1.92 -14.10
C GLY A 113 -13.06 -0.47 -13.66
N GLY A 114 -13.15 -0.18 -12.35
CA GLY A 114 -12.79 1.13 -11.81
C GLY A 114 -11.28 1.42 -11.92
N THR A 115 -10.45 0.41 -11.65
CA THR A 115 -8.99 0.47 -11.79
C THR A 115 -8.59 0.65 -13.25
N TYR A 116 -9.18 -0.12 -14.17
CA TYR A 116 -8.96 0.06 -15.60
C TYR A 116 -9.30 1.48 -16.06
N ASN A 117 -10.43 2.05 -15.60
CA ASN A 117 -10.80 3.42 -15.93
C ASN A 117 -9.82 4.44 -15.35
N GLN A 118 -9.43 4.29 -14.07
CA GLN A 118 -8.46 5.16 -13.42
C GLN A 118 -7.14 5.17 -14.19
N PHE A 119 -6.65 4.00 -14.58
CA PHE A 119 -5.39 3.84 -15.32
C PHE A 119 -5.49 4.43 -16.73
N LYS A 120 -6.53 4.09 -17.48
CA LYS A 120 -6.67 4.52 -18.88
C LYS A 120 -7.02 6.00 -19.03
N VAL A 121 -7.76 6.57 -18.09
CA VAL A 121 -8.36 7.91 -18.23
C VAL A 121 -7.76 8.91 -17.24
N ALA A 122 -7.70 8.58 -15.95
CA ALA A 122 -7.27 9.54 -14.94
C ALA A 122 -5.76 9.77 -15.00
N PHE A 123 -4.94 8.72 -14.98
CA PHE A 123 -3.49 8.83 -15.10
C PHE A 123 -3.05 9.49 -16.42
N LYS A 124 -3.72 9.15 -17.52
CA LYS A 124 -3.45 9.79 -18.82
C LYS A 124 -3.62 11.32 -18.79
N ARG A 125 -4.59 11.84 -18.02
CA ARG A 125 -4.78 13.30 -17.86
C ARG A 125 -3.69 13.97 -17.04
N LEU A 126 -2.96 13.20 -16.24
CA LEU A 126 -1.80 13.64 -15.47
C LEU A 126 -0.49 13.51 -16.27
N GLY A 127 -0.56 13.09 -17.54
CA GLY A 127 0.62 12.86 -18.38
C GLY A 127 1.36 11.56 -18.07
N ILE A 128 0.71 10.61 -17.39
CA ILE A 128 1.26 9.29 -17.06
C ILE A 128 0.61 8.25 -17.96
N ASP A 129 1.42 7.46 -18.67
CA ASP A 129 0.93 6.40 -19.56
C ASP A 129 0.86 5.04 -18.85
N VAL A 130 -0.24 4.32 -19.06
CA VAL A 130 -0.39 2.94 -18.58
C VAL A 130 -0.36 1.99 -19.76
N ARG A 131 0.58 1.04 -19.73
CA ARG A 131 0.78 0.05 -20.78
C ARG A 131 0.18 -1.28 -20.34
N PHE A 132 -0.84 -1.74 -21.05
CA PHE A 132 -1.56 -2.96 -20.67
C PHE A 132 -0.97 -4.19 -21.37
N ALA A 133 -0.50 -5.15 -20.58
CA ALA A 133 -0.09 -6.46 -21.08
C ALA A 133 -1.30 -7.23 -21.62
N LYS A 134 -1.13 -7.99 -22.71
CA LYS A 134 -2.23 -8.73 -23.35
C LYS A 134 -2.61 -10.00 -22.58
N SER A 135 -1.73 -10.48 -21.71
CA SER A 135 -1.94 -11.62 -20.81
C SER A 135 -1.04 -11.50 -19.59
N ASP A 136 -1.17 -12.41 -18.62
CA ASP A 136 -0.29 -12.44 -17.44
C ASP A 136 1.07 -13.12 -17.67
N LYS A 137 1.39 -13.46 -18.92
CA LYS A 137 2.70 -14.02 -19.27
C LYS A 137 3.79 -12.96 -19.17
N VAL A 138 4.91 -13.30 -18.55
CA VAL A 138 6.07 -12.40 -18.35
C VAL A 138 6.53 -11.71 -19.63
N GLU A 139 6.50 -12.40 -20.77
CA GLU A 139 6.95 -11.83 -22.05
C GLU A 139 6.08 -10.65 -22.50
N GLU A 140 4.78 -10.66 -22.19
CA GLU A 140 3.87 -9.56 -22.52
C GLU A 140 4.14 -8.32 -21.66
N PHE A 141 4.70 -8.50 -20.45
CA PHE A 141 5.16 -7.38 -19.62
C PHE A 141 6.51 -6.86 -20.10
N SER A 142 7.47 -7.77 -20.32
CA SER A 142 8.84 -7.42 -20.72
C SER A 142 8.87 -6.55 -21.98
N ASN A 143 8.00 -6.83 -22.97
CA ASN A 143 7.91 -6.07 -24.22
C ASN A 143 7.40 -4.62 -24.06
N LEU A 144 6.86 -4.27 -22.89
CA LEU A 144 6.26 -2.96 -22.61
C LEU A 144 7.14 -2.07 -21.72
N ILE A 145 8.23 -2.61 -21.16
CA ILE A 145 9.13 -1.90 -20.26
C ILE A 145 10.15 -1.09 -21.08
N ASP A 146 10.35 0.17 -20.71
CA ASP A 146 11.38 1.05 -21.23
C ASP A 146 12.09 1.83 -20.12
N GLU A 147 12.93 2.81 -20.48
CA GLU A 147 13.68 3.63 -19.54
C GLU A 147 12.83 4.51 -18.62
N ASN A 148 11.58 4.80 -19.00
CA ASN A 148 10.64 5.63 -18.25
C ASN A 148 9.61 4.79 -17.46
N THR A 149 9.70 3.45 -17.53
CA THR A 149 8.84 2.57 -16.75
C THR A 149 9.22 2.63 -15.27
N LYS A 150 8.24 2.90 -14.39
CA LYS A 150 8.44 3.05 -12.94
C LYS A 150 7.83 1.95 -12.08
N ALA A 151 6.97 1.08 -12.63
CA ALA A 151 6.34 0.00 -11.87
C ALA A 151 5.74 -1.09 -12.76
N ILE A 152 5.50 -2.25 -12.16
CA ILE A 152 4.56 -3.26 -12.66
C ILE A 152 3.35 -3.34 -11.70
N TYR A 153 2.13 -3.43 -12.24
CA TYR A 153 0.90 -3.57 -11.47
C TYR A 153 0.15 -4.87 -11.78
N LEU A 154 -0.25 -5.62 -10.75
CA LEU A 154 -1.07 -6.82 -10.83
C LEU A 154 -2.25 -6.78 -9.86
N GLU A 155 -3.26 -7.62 -10.11
CA GLU A 155 -4.27 -8.00 -9.11
C GLU A 155 -4.06 -9.47 -8.72
N THR A 156 -4.26 -9.80 -7.44
CA THR A 156 -4.06 -11.16 -6.93
C THR A 156 -4.95 -12.19 -7.63
N ILE A 157 -6.17 -11.76 -7.95
CA ILE A 157 -7.13 -12.50 -8.77
C ILE A 157 -7.72 -11.49 -9.77
N GLY A 158 -7.39 -11.65 -11.05
CA GLY A 158 -7.77 -10.70 -12.09
C GLY A 158 -9.24 -10.75 -12.45
N ASN A 159 -9.79 -9.60 -12.85
CA ASN A 159 -11.19 -9.46 -13.26
C ASN A 159 -11.29 -9.29 -14.80
N PRO A 160 -12.27 -9.91 -15.50
CA PRO A 160 -13.29 -10.86 -15.01
C PRO A 160 -12.87 -12.33 -15.08
N GLY A 161 -11.64 -12.62 -15.48
CA GLY A 161 -11.18 -13.97 -15.78
C GLY A 161 -10.88 -14.85 -14.57
N PHE A 162 -10.77 -14.27 -13.37
CA PHE A 162 -10.26 -14.94 -12.16
C PHE A 162 -8.89 -15.60 -12.37
N ASN A 163 -8.10 -15.02 -13.27
CA ASN A 163 -6.73 -15.41 -13.54
C ASN A 163 -5.82 -15.10 -12.34
N VAL A 164 -4.86 -15.99 -12.10
CA VAL A 164 -3.84 -15.82 -11.07
C VAL A 164 -2.49 -15.67 -11.79
N PRO A 165 -1.87 -14.48 -11.74
CA PRO A 165 -0.56 -14.25 -12.35
C PRO A 165 0.54 -15.13 -11.76
N ASP A 166 1.61 -15.34 -12.52
CA ASP A 166 2.87 -15.90 -11.99
C ASP A 166 3.67 -14.79 -11.29
N PHE A 167 3.41 -14.62 -9.99
CA PHE A 167 4.02 -13.54 -9.20
C PHE A 167 5.55 -13.65 -9.13
N ASP A 168 6.09 -14.86 -8.97
CA ASP A 168 7.53 -15.07 -8.85
C ASP A 168 8.24 -14.68 -10.15
N ALA A 169 7.68 -15.08 -11.30
CA ALA A 169 8.24 -14.74 -12.60
C ALA A 169 8.14 -13.24 -12.91
N ILE A 170 7.02 -12.59 -12.56
CA ILE A 170 6.85 -11.13 -12.74
C ILE A 170 7.73 -10.34 -11.77
N ALA A 171 7.89 -10.79 -10.52
CA ALA A 171 8.81 -10.17 -9.57
C ALA A 171 10.26 -10.28 -10.01
N ALA A 172 10.66 -11.42 -10.60
CA ALA A 172 11.99 -11.58 -11.19
C ALA A 172 12.22 -10.61 -12.37
N LEU A 173 11.20 -10.39 -13.22
CA LEU A 173 11.25 -9.37 -14.28
C LEU A 173 11.39 -7.96 -13.68
N ALA A 174 10.56 -7.60 -12.71
CA ALA A 174 10.59 -6.31 -12.03
C ALA A 174 11.98 -6.03 -11.44
N LYS A 175 12.58 -7.02 -10.79
CA LYS A 175 13.95 -6.96 -10.24
C LYS A 175 15.02 -6.77 -11.32
N THR A 176 14.90 -7.45 -12.47
CA THR A 176 15.84 -7.31 -13.59
C THR A 176 15.86 -5.87 -14.12
N HIS A 177 14.70 -5.21 -14.10
CA HIS A 177 14.56 -3.83 -14.53
C HIS A 177 14.72 -2.82 -13.39
N ASP A 178 14.94 -3.24 -12.15
CA ASP A 178 15.02 -2.38 -10.97
C ASP A 178 13.82 -1.42 -10.87
N ILE A 179 12.61 -2.00 -10.89
CA ILE A 179 11.32 -1.32 -10.70
C ILE A 179 10.46 -2.12 -9.69
N PRO A 180 9.61 -1.46 -8.87
CA PRO A 180 8.74 -2.15 -7.92
C PRO A 180 7.61 -2.93 -8.60
N LEU A 181 7.28 -4.08 -8.01
CA LEU A 181 6.02 -4.78 -8.25
C LEU A 181 4.99 -4.30 -7.22
N ILE A 182 3.87 -3.75 -7.71
CA ILE A 182 2.72 -3.33 -6.90
C ILE A 182 1.57 -4.31 -7.14
N VAL A 183 0.97 -4.82 -6.06
CA VAL A 183 -0.10 -5.83 -6.15
C VAL A 183 -1.35 -5.38 -5.43
N ASP A 184 -2.50 -5.38 -6.12
CA ASP A 184 -3.80 -5.32 -5.47
C ASP A 184 -4.12 -6.67 -4.83
N ASN A 185 -4.11 -6.71 -3.50
CA ASN A 185 -4.41 -7.90 -2.71
C ASN A 185 -5.79 -7.84 -2.06
N THR A 186 -6.74 -7.11 -2.64
CA THR A 186 -8.10 -7.04 -2.10
C THR A 186 -8.70 -8.45 -1.93
N PHE A 187 -8.52 -9.33 -2.92
CA PHE A 187 -8.97 -10.73 -2.86
C PHE A 187 -8.16 -11.60 -1.88
N GLY A 188 -6.96 -11.19 -1.47
CA GLY A 188 -6.16 -11.91 -0.48
C GLY A 188 -6.65 -11.76 0.97
N ALA A 189 -7.64 -10.88 1.20
CA ALA A 189 -8.26 -10.66 2.51
C ALA A 189 -7.24 -10.33 3.61
N ALA A 190 -6.44 -9.28 3.39
CA ALA A 190 -5.35 -8.85 4.28
C ALA A 190 -4.33 -9.96 4.57
N GLY A 191 -3.83 -10.61 3.52
CA GLY A 191 -2.81 -11.64 3.64
C GLY A 191 -3.28 -13.01 4.13
N TYR A 192 -4.58 -13.20 4.39
CA TYR A 192 -5.09 -14.48 4.88
C TYR A 192 -5.00 -15.59 3.83
N LEU A 193 -5.37 -15.28 2.58
CA LEU A 193 -5.37 -16.24 1.48
C LEU A 193 -4.06 -16.24 0.69
N PHE A 194 -3.43 -15.07 0.55
CA PHE A 194 -2.21 -14.88 -0.23
C PHE A 194 -1.48 -13.63 0.25
N ARG A 195 -0.16 -13.69 0.40
CA ARG A 195 0.70 -12.56 0.76
C ARG A 195 1.67 -12.25 -0.39
N PRO A 196 1.36 -11.26 -1.26
CA PRO A 196 2.22 -10.92 -2.39
C PRO A 196 3.64 -10.53 -2.00
N ILE A 197 3.85 -10.04 -0.78
CA ILE A 197 5.16 -9.67 -0.24
C ILE A 197 6.10 -10.88 -0.19
N GLU A 198 5.59 -12.07 0.11
CA GLU A 198 6.36 -13.33 0.10
C GLU A 198 6.81 -13.73 -1.32
N HIS A 199 6.16 -13.15 -2.34
CA HIS A 199 6.41 -13.36 -3.77
C HIS A 199 7.07 -12.14 -4.44
N GLY A 200 7.71 -11.26 -3.66
CA GLY A 200 8.51 -10.16 -4.18
C GLY A 200 7.75 -8.89 -4.54
N ALA A 201 6.49 -8.75 -4.11
CA ALA A 201 5.83 -7.45 -4.17
C ALA A 201 6.55 -6.44 -3.27
N ALA A 202 6.79 -5.24 -3.82
CA ALA A 202 7.35 -4.11 -3.10
C ALA A 202 6.27 -3.37 -2.32
N VAL A 203 5.09 -3.23 -2.91
CA VAL A 203 3.92 -2.55 -2.31
C VAL A 203 2.68 -3.41 -2.54
N VAL A 204 1.85 -3.52 -1.50
CA VAL A 204 0.51 -4.09 -1.61
C VAL A 204 -0.52 -2.99 -1.41
N VAL A 205 -1.55 -2.98 -2.25
CA VAL A 205 -2.72 -2.12 -2.07
C VAL A 205 -3.96 -2.98 -1.89
N ALA A 206 -4.93 -2.51 -1.10
CA ALA A 206 -6.19 -3.22 -0.96
C ALA A 206 -7.36 -2.27 -0.73
N SER A 207 -8.53 -2.66 -1.25
CA SER A 207 -9.81 -2.08 -0.87
C SER A 207 -10.28 -2.70 0.45
N ALA A 208 -9.98 -2.00 1.55
CA ALA A 208 -10.45 -2.40 2.89
C ALA A 208 -12.00 -2.44 2.99
N THR A 209 -12.68 -1.82 2.05
CA THR A 209 -14.14 -1.93 1.82
C THR A 209 -14.64 -3.37 1.70
N LYS A 210 -13.80 -4.28 1.19
CA LYS A 210 -14.21 -5.65 0.81
C LYS A 210 -14.03 -6.62 1.98
N TRP A 211 -13.21 -7.65 1.85
CA TRP A 211 -13.07 -8.71 2.85
C TRP A 211 -12.48 -8.25 4.18
N ILE A 212 -11.61 -7.23 4.17
CA ILE A 212 -11.05 -6.65 5.40
C ILE A 212 -12.16 -6.04 6.26
N GLY A 213 -13.00 -5.19 5.65
CA GLY A 213 -14.16 -4.59 6.31
C GLY A 213 -15.27 -5.61 6.56
N GLY A 214 -15.53 -6.52 5.63
CA GLY A 214 -16.38 -7.73 5.76
C GLY A 214 -17.89 -7.49 5.87
N HIS A 215 -18.32 -6.32 6.33
CA HIS A 215 -19.70 -6.08 6.77
C HIS A 215 -20.52 -5.16 5.84
N GLY A 216 -19.92 -4.64 4.76
CA GLY A 216 -20.62 -3.83 3.76
C GLY A 216 -21.03 -2.42 4.25
N THR A 217 -20.37 -1.90 5.28
CA THR A 217 -20.76 -0.64 5.95
C THR A 217 -19.86 0.55 5.66
N THR A 218 -18.63 0.33 5.21
CA THR A 218 -17.60 1.39 5.19
C THR A 218 -16.72 1.29 3.96
N ILE A 219 -16.43 2.44 3.36
CA ILE A 219 -15.43 2.56 2.31
C ILE A 219 -14.08 2.84 2.96
N GLY A 220 -13.07 2.09 2.54
CA GLY A 220 -11.69 2.27 2.99
C GLY A 220 -10.71 1.62 2.03
N GLY A 221 -9.46 2.07 2.10
CA GLY A 221 -8.32 1.48 1.42
C GLY A 221 -7.10 1.44 2.33
N VAL A 222 -6.13 0.64 1.95
CA VAL A 222 -4.86 0.51 2.67
C VAL A 222 -3.74 0.26 1.68
N ILE A 223 -2.57 0.85 1.95
CA ILE A 223 -1.32 0.66 1.24
C ILE A 223 -0.36 0.03 2.25
N ILE A 224 0.38 -1.00 1.86
CA ILE A 224 1.35 -1.70 2.70
C ILE A 224 2.71 -1.65 2.03
N ASP A 225 3.71 -1.17 2.74
CA ASP A 225 5.11 -1.24 2.32
C ASP A 225 5.73 -2.55 2.83
N SER A 226 6.38 -3.27 1.92
CA SER A 226 7.12 -4.50 2.25
C SER A 226 8.45 -4.24 2.95
N GLY A 227 9.04 -3.05 2.77
CA GLY A 227 10.40 -2.74 3.21
C GLY A 227 11.49 -3.50 2.44
N ASN A 228 11.17 -4.17 1.33
CA ASN A 228 12.11 -5.01 0.58
C ASN A 228 12.68 -4.35 -0.69
N TYR A 229 12.21 -3.16 -1.05
CA TYR A 229 12.59 -2.47 -2.28
C TYR A 229 13.41 -1.21 -1.99
N ASN A 230 14.53 -1.04 -2.71
CA ASN A 230 15.40 0.10 -2.55
C ASN A 230 14.87 1.31 -3.35
N TRP A 231 14.10 2.17 -2.68
CA TRP A 231 13.62 3.42 -3.26
C TRP A 231 14.72 4.45 -3.57
N GLY A 232 15.92 4.29 -3.00
CA GLY A 232 17.08 5.15 -3.23
C GLY A 232 17.96 4.71 -4.43
N ASN A 233 17.42 3.95 -5.37
CA ASN A 233 18.15 3.47 -6.55
C ASN A 233 18.36 4.54 -7.64
N GLY A 234 17.91 5.78 -7.41
CA GLY A 234 18.05 6.91 -8.32
C GLY A 234 16.91 7.07 -9.33
N LYS A 235 15.95 6.15 -9.37
CA LYS A 235 14.80 6.24 -10.30
C LYS A 235 13.61 7.01 -9.76
N PHE A 236 13.58 7.30 -8.46
CA PHE A 236 12.45 7.96 -7.80
C PHE A 236 12.92 9.21 -7.03
N PRO A 237 13.54 10.21 -7.70
CA PRO A 237 14.05 11.40 -7.04
C PRO A 237 12.94 12.18 -6.32
N GLU A 238 11.72 12.21 -6.86
CA GLU A 238 10.57 12.89 -6.23
C GLU A 238 10.13 12.25 -4.90
N PHE A 239 10.49 10.98 -4.70
CA PHE A 239 10.18 10.24 -3.47
C PHE A 239 11.37 10.19 -2.50
N SER A 240 12.60 10.18 -3.02
CA SER A 240 13.81 9.95 -2.23
C SER A 240 14.63 11.21 -1.92
N GLU A 241 14.35 12.33 -2.60
CA GLU A 241 15.01 13.61 -2.38
C GLU A 241 14.06 14.63 -1.73
N PRO A 242 14.57 15.60 -0.95
CA PRO A 242 13.76 16.70 -0.44
C PRO A 242 13.12 17.50 -1.57
N SER A 243 11.89 17.96 -1.34
CA SER A 243 11.19 18.91 -2.23
C SER A 243 11.69 20.34 -2.07
#